data_AF-A0A914CLE0-F1
#
_entry.id   AF-A0A914CLE0-F1
#
_cell.length_a   1.000
_cell.length_b   1.000
_cell.length_c   1.000
_cell.angle_alpha   90.00
_cell.angle_beta   90.00
_cell.angle_gamma   90.00
#
_symmetry.space_group_name_H-M   'P 1'
#
loop_
_entity.id
_entity.type
_entity.pdbx_description
1 polymer ?
#
loop_
_entity_poly.entity_id
_entity_poly.type
_entity_poly.pdbx_seq_one_letter_code
_entity_poly.pdbx_strand_id
1 'polypeptide(L)'
;MCVNSLMSSVRNYTDDQLQVLLNDDARLNIMVDNLPQVTALPADKDMKLAQSKSMAECNLSMEPKLNEAKSRLQSTYTEAVKAKQDVETLKSKLDSLSENRSLDTVAALLQAAAREAEDQSDDIADKFMNGDVEIEDFVKKFQEKRVLSHMRKVKSDKLMTILRDQQYAAPPPAPSHATPYPSAMGSGYPNLAGYRNPYPAQNRF
;
A
#
# COMPACT_ATOMS: atom_id res chain seq x y z
N MET A 1 55.24 13.58 12.25
CA MET A 1 55.86 13.56 10.91
C MET A 1 56.62 14.85 10.59
N CYS A 2 56.07 16.05 10.86
CA CYS A 2 56.75 17.33 10.61
C CYS A 2 58.10 17.47 11.36
N VAL A 3 58.16 17.01 12.62
CA VAL A 3 59.39 17.03 13.43
C VAL A 3 60.51 16.22 12.79
N ASN A 4 60.21 15.07 12.16
CA ASN A 4 61.23 14.25 11.50
C ASN A 4 61.77 14.92 10.21
N SER A 5 60.91 15.63 9.48
CA SER A 5 61.33 16.43 8.32
C SER A 5 62.21 17.60 8.74
N LEU A 6 61.85 18.30 9.83
CA LEU A 6 62.65 19.40 10.38
C LEU A 6 64.01 18.92 10.88
N MET A 7 64.03 17.82 11.66
CA MET A 7 65.27 17.20 12.17
C MET A 7 66.19 16.72 11.05
N SER A 8 65.64 16.28 9.92
CA SER A 8 66.43 15.87 8.75
C SER A 8 67.12 17.05 8.08
N SER A 9 66.45 18.20 8.02
CA SER A 9 66.99 19.43 7.43
C SER A 9 68.07 20.09 8.29
N VAL A 10 67.94 20.01 9.62
CA VAL A 10 68.90 20.58 10.58
C VAL A 10 70.13 19.67 10.81
N ARG A 11 70.06 18.39 10.39
CA ARG A 11 71.08 17.36 10.63
C ARG A 11 72.49 17.70 10.12
N ASN A 12 72.60 18.55 9.09
CA ASN A 12 73.86 18.90 8.44
C ASN A 12 74.39 20.29 8.84
N TYR A 13 73.81 20.92 9.87
CA TYR A 13 74.19 22.27 10.31
C TYR A 13 75.40 22.18 11.26
N THR A 14 76.26 23.20 11.22
CA THR A 14 77.37 23.34 12.18
C THR A 14 76.89 23.89 13.52
N ASP A 15 77.69 23.73 14.58
CA ASP A 15 77.36 24.19 15.94
C ASP A 15 77.03 25.70 15.97
N ASP A 16 77.83 26.52 15.29
CA ASP A 16 77.56 27.96 15.14
C ASP A 16 76.23 28.26 14.42
N GLN A 17 75.86 27.45 13.42
CA GLN A 17 74.60 27.62 12.68
C GLN A 17 73.39 27.18 13.50
N LEU A 18 73.55 26.14 14.34
CA LEU A 18 72.53 25.72 15.30
C LEU A 18 72.34 26.75 16.40
N GLN A 19 73.42 27.35 16.90
CA GLN A 19 73.39 28.41 17.89
C GLN A 19 72.69 29.67 17.35
N VAL A 20 72.92 30.04 16.09
CA VAL A 20 72.20 31.14 15.43
C VAL A 20 70.72 30.77 15.23
N LEU A 21 70.40 29.54 14.83
CA LEU A 21 69.01 29.10 14.64
C LEU A 21 68.24 29.01 15.97
N LEU A 22 68.90 28.65 17.07
CA LEU A 22 68.32 28.58 18.41
C LEU A 22 68.05 29.97 19.00
N ASN A 23 68.84 30.97 18.62
CA ASN A 23 68.70 32.35 19.09
C ASN A 23 67.86 33.24 18.16
N ASP A 24 67.39 32.71 17.03
CA ASP A 24 66.57 33.42 16.04
C ASP A 24 65.27 32.65 15.77
N ASP A 25 64.27 32.91 16.61
CA ASP A 25 62.93 32.33 16.50
C ASP A 25 62.27 32.64 15.15
N ALA A 26 62.58 33.78 14.53
CA ALA A 26 62.01 34.12 13.23
C ALA A 26 62.53 33.17 12.15
N ARG A 27 63.81 32.84 12.18
CA ARG A 27 64.42 31.88 11.26
C ARG A 27 63.91 30.45 11.47
N LEU A 28 63.67 30.05 12.72
CA LEU A 28 63.06 28.74 13.02
C LEU A 28 61.61 28.67 12.52
N ASN A 29 60.80 29.71 12.74
CA ASN A 29 59.43 29.79 12.24
C ASN A 29 59.38 29.73 10.70
N ILE A 30 60.26 30.46 10.01
CA ILE A 30 60.38 30.38 8.54
C ILE A 30 60.68 28.94 8.10
N MET A 31 61.53 28.21 8.81
CA MET A 31 61.85 26.83 8.47
C MET A 31 60.65 25.90 8.67
N VAL A 32 59.85 26.12 9.71
CA VAL A 32 58.60 25.38 9.98
C VAL A 32 57.54 25.71 8.93
N ASP A 33 57.36 26.97 8.57
CA ASP A 33 56.38 27.42 7.57
C ASP A 33 56.68 26.86 6.17
N ASN A 34 57.95 26.64 5.85
CA ASN A 34 58.37 26.05 4.58
C ASN A 34 58.31 24.51 4.55
N LEU A 35 57.95 23.85 5.65
CA LEU A 35 57.79 22.39 5.65
C LEU A 35 56.65 22.01 4.68
N PRO A 36 56.83 20.99 3.81
CA PRO A 36 55.80 20.55 2.87
C PRO A 36 54.45 20.22 3.53
N GLN A 37 54.50 19.73 4.77
CA GLN A 37 53.30 19.43 5.53
C GLN A 37 52.56 20.68 6.00
N VAL A 38 53.26 21.79 6.25
CA VAL A 38 52.66 23.07 6.69
C VAL A 38 52.16 23.86 5.48
N THR A 39 52.94 23.89 4.39
CA THR A 39 52.54 24.55 3.14
C THR A 39 51.38 23.87 2.43
N ALA A 40 51.15 22.56 2.65
CA ALA A 40 50.00 21.83 2.11
C ALA A 40 48.69 22.08 2.89
N LEU A 41 48.74 22.51 4.16
CA LEU A 41 47.54 22.69 5.00
C LEU A 41 46.51 23.67 4.42
N PRO A 42 46.88 24.83 3.85
CA PRO A 42 45.93 25.73 3.23
C PRO A 42 45.19 25.08 2.06
N ALA A 43 45.90 24.36 1.20
CA ALA A 43 45.32 23.66 0.05
C ALA A 43 44.39 22.51 0.50
N ASP A 44 44.81 21.73 1.50
CA ASP A 44 43.98 20.66 2.07
C ASP A 44 42.72 21.22 2.74
N LYS A 45 42.85 22.33 3.47
CA LYS A 45 41.72 23.04 4.07
C LYS A 45 40.75 23.51 3.00
N ASP A 46 41.23 24.17 1.96
CA ASP A 46 40.39 24.70 0.88
C ASP A 46 39.70 23.57 0.12
N MET A 47 40.40 22.46 -0.14
CA MET A 47 39.83 21.25 -0.73
C MET A 47 38.70 20.69 0.16
N LYS A 48 38.90 20.59 1.49
CA LYS A 48 37.88 20.09 2.41
C LYS A 48 36.69 21.04 2.55
N LEU A 49 36.93 22.34 2.53
CA LEU A 49 35.88 23.34 2.53
C LEU A 49 35.05 23.28 1.24
N ALA A 50 35.70 23.15 0.09
CA ALA A 50 35.02 22.98 -1.19
C ALA A 50 34.17 21.69 -1.23
N GLN A 51 34.72 20.57 -0.73
CA GLN A 51 33.99 19.31 -0.63
C GLN A 51 32.77 19.42 0.29
N SER A 52 32.96 19.99 1.49
CA SER A 52 31.87 20.21 2.46
C SER A 52 30.78 21.10 1.89
N LYS A 53 31.17 22.20 1.24
CA LYS A 53 30.25 23.14 0.58
C LYS A 53 29.45 22.44 -0.52
N SER A 54 30.12 21.70 -1.41
CA SER A 54 29.44 20.96 -2.48
C SER A 54 28.45 19.93 -1.94
N MET A 55 28.81 19.22 -0.87
CA MET A 55 27.90 18.27 -0.22
C MET A 55 26.70 18.99 0.43
N ALA A 56 26.92 20.11 1.10
CA ALA A 56 25.85 20.90 1.69
C ALA A 56 24.90 21.45 0.61
N GLU A 57 25.42 21.98 -0.49
CA GLU A 57 24.64 22.45 -1.63
C GLU A 57 23.82 21.32 -2.26
N CYS A 58 24.42 20.14 -2.45
CA CYS A 58 23.71 18.97 -2.95
C CYS A 58 22.58 18.54 -2.00
N ASN A 59 22.84 18.47 -0.69
CA ASN A 59 21.85 18.12 0.32
C ASN A 59 20.68 19.13 0.32
N LEU A 60 20.97 20.43 0.29
CA LEU A 60 19.96 21.49 0.20
C LEU A 60 19.15 21.41 -1.09
N SER A 61 19.79 21.06 -2.22
CA SER A 61 19.08 20.89 -3.50
C SER A 61 18.16 19.66 -3.54
N MET A 62 18.40 18.67 -2.68
CA MET A 62 17.62 17.44 -2.60
C MET A 62 16.36 17.61 -1.76
N GLU A 63 16.41 18.47 -0.74
CA GLU A 63 15.28 18.77 0.14
C GLU A 63 13.97 19.12 -0.60
N PRO A 64 13.93 20.05 -1.58
CA PRO A 64 12.70 20.38 -2.29
C PRO A 64 12.16 19.18 -3.07
N LYS A 65 13.03 18.38 -3.69
CA LYS A 65 12.62 17.18 -4.44
C LYS A 65 12.00 16.13 -3.53
N LEU A 66 12.58 15.93 -2.35
CA LEU A 66 12.04 15.01 -1.34
C LEU A 66 10.70 15.50 -0.80
N ASN A 67 10.57 16.80 -0.51
CA ASN A 67 9.33 17.38 -0.03
C ASN A 67 8.22 17.29 -1.08
N GLU A 68 8.53 17.55 -2.36
CA GLU A 68 7.59 17.37 -3.46
C GLU A 68 7.16 15.90 -3.63
N ALA A 69 8.11 14.96 -3.56
CA ALA A 69 7.82 13.53 -3.65
C ALA A 69 6.93 13.05 -2.48
N LYS A 70 7.23 13.50 -1.26
CA LYS A 70 6.40 13.22 -0.07
C LYS A 70 5.00 13.78 -0.21
N SER A 71 4.87 15.03 -0.67
CA SER A 71 3.57 15.67 -0.88
C SER A 71 2.73 14.92 -1.93
N ARG A 72 3.34 14.54 -3.06
CA ARG A 72 2.68 13.73 -4.10
C ARG A 72 2.26 12.36 -3.58
N LEU A 73 3.12 11.69 -2.84
CA LEU A 73 2.79 10.40 -2.21
C LEU A 73 1.61 10.55 -1.25
N GLN A 74 1.60 11.60 -0.42
CA GLN A 74 0.52 11.84 0.51
C GLN A 74 -0.80 12.13 -0.21
N SER A 75 -0.79 12.97 -1.25
CA SER A 75 -1.99 13.26 -2.06
C SER A 75 -2.55 11.99 -2.71
N THR A 76 -1.71 11.27 -3.45
CA THR A 76 -2.11 10.03 -4.14
C THR A 76 -2.59 8.95 -3.17
N TYR A 77 -1.95 8.83 -2.00
CA TYR A 77 -2.40 7.92 -0.95
C TYR A 77 -3.79 8.33 -0.41
N THR A 78 -4.01 9.62 -0.13
CA THR A 78 -5.33 10.09 0.34
C THR A 78 -6.43 9.88 -0.69
N GLU A 79 -6.14 10.10 -1.97
CA GLU A 79 -7.06 9.81 -3.07
C GLU A 79 -7.37 8.31 -3.17
N ALA A 80 -6.35 7.45 -3.07
CA ALA A 80 -6.54 6.00 -3.09
C ALA A 80 -7.37 5.50 -1.91
N VAL A 81 -7.13 6.02 -0.70
CA VAL A 81 -7.93 5.70 0.49
C VAL A 81 -9.38 6.13 0.31
N LYS A 82 -9.62 7.33 -0.24
CA LYS A 82 -10.97 7.81 -0.53
C LYS A 82 -11.67 6.92 -1.56
N ALA A 83 -11.00 6.61 -2.67
CA ALA A 83 -11.54 5.73 -3.71
C ALA A 83 -11.86 4.33 -3.16
N LYS A 84 -11.00 3.78 -2.30
CA LYS A 84 -11.26 2.51 -1.61
C LYS A 84 -12.51 2.60 -0.75
N GLN A 85 -12.66 3.66 0.05
CA GLN A 85 -13.84 3.87 0.88
C GLN A 85 -15.11 3.97 0.03
N ASP A 86 -15.06 4.71 -1.08
CA ASP A 86 -16.19 4.84 -2.01
C ASP A 86 -16.59 3.47 -2.59
N VAL A 87 -15.61 2.67 -3.02
CA VAL A 87 -15.84 1.30 -3.51
C VAL A 87 -16.45 0.41 -2.42
N GLU A 88 -15.95 0.46 -1.19
CA GLU A 88 -16.50 -0.31 -0.07
C GLU A 88 -17.94 0.08 0.25
N THR A 89 -18.27 1.38 0.20
CA THR A 89 -19.66 1.83 0.40
C THR A 89 -20.59 1.39 -0.74
N LEU A 90 -20.14 1.48 -1.99
CA LEU A 90 -20.90 1.02 -3.15
C LEU A 90 -21.10 -0.51 -3.10
N LYS A 91 -20.07 -1.24 -2.70
CA LYS A 91 -20.14 -2.69 -2.52
C LYS A 91 -21.13 -3.05 -1.41
N SER A 92 -21.07 -2.42 -0.24
CA SER A 92 -22.03 -2.67 0.84
C SER A 92 -23.48 -2.36 0.42
N LYS A 93 -23.70 -1.30 -0.36
CA LYS A 93 -25.02 -1.00 -0.94
C LYS A 93 -25.45 -2.07 -1.94
N LEU A 94 -24.54 -2.55 -2.79
CA LEU A 94 -24.81 -3.61 -3.74
C LEU A 94 -25.15 -4.92 -3.02
N ASP A 95 -24.36 -5.29 -2.02
CA ASP A 95 -24.53 -6.50 -1.23
C ASP A 95 -25.90 -6.48 -0.52
N SER A 96 -26.26 -5.38 0.15
CA SER A 96 -27.59 -5.25 0.79
C SER A 96 -28.77 -5.28 -0.20
N LEU A 97 -28.63 -4.71 -1.40
CA LEU A 97 -29.64 -4.85 -2.46
C LEU A 97 -29.69 -6.28 -3.00
N SER A 98 -28.55 -6.95 -3.08
CA SER A 98 -28.45 -8.33 -3.55
C SER A 98 -29.02 -9.33 -2.57
N GLU A 99 -28.90 -9.12 -1.25
CA GLU A 99 -29.51 -9.95 -0.21
C GLU A 99 -31.04 -9.85 -0.27
N ASN A 100 -31.57 -8.63 -0.37
CA ASN A 100 -33.02 -8.39 -0.54
C ASN A 100 -33.57 -8.94 -1.86
N ARG A 101 -32.73 -9.04 -2.88
CA ARG A 101 -33.08 -9.58 -4.21
C ARG A 101 -32.46 -10.94 -4.48
N SER A 102 -32.03 -11.65 -3.43
CA SER A 102 -31.41 -12.95 -3.63
C SER A 102 -32.46 -13.86 -4.28
N LEU A 103 -32.02 -14.64 -5.26
CA LEU A 103 -32.94 -15.48 -6.03
C LEU A 103 -33.61 -16.51 -5.11
N ASP A 104 -32.94 -16.92 -4.03
CA ASP A 104 -33.51 -17.72 -2.93
C ASP A 104 -34.65 -17.00 -2.21
N THR A 105 -34.46 -15.73 -1.81
CA THR A 105 -35.53 -14.91 -1.21
C THR A 105 -36.73 -14.78 -2.17
N VAL A 106 -36.47 -14.53 -3.46
CA VAL A 106 -37.54 -14.43 -4.47
C VAL A 106 -38.29 -15.74 -4.63
N ALA A 107 -37.58 -16.88 -4.66
CA ALA A 107 -38.20 -18.20 -4.75
C ALA A 107 -39.10 -18.50 -3.55
N ALA A 108 -38.64 -18.17 -2.33
CA ALA A 108 -39.39 -18.34 -1.09
C ALA A 108 -40.65 -17.45 -1.05
N LEU A 109 -40.54 -16.17 -1.44
CA LEU A 109 -41.68 -15.26 -1.53
C LEU A 109 -42.71 -15.75 -2.56
N LEU A 110 -42.25 -16.28 -3.68
CA LEU A 110 -43.14 -16.81 -4.72
C LEU A 110 -43.86 -18.08 -4.25
N GLN A 111 -43.19 -18.92 -3.45
CA GLN A 111 -43.80 -20.09 -2.83
C GLN A 111 -44.86 -19.70 -1.78
N ALA A 112 -44.58 -18.68 -0.96
CA ALA A 112 -45.56 -18.13 -0.03
C ALA A 112 -46.80 -17.57 -0.76
N ALA A 113 -46.59 -16.80 -1.83
CA ALA A 113 -47.67 -16.27 -2.66
C ALA A 113 -48.43 -17.35 -3.46
N ALA A 114 -47.82 -18.51 -3.71
CA ALA A 114 -48.50 -19.66 -4.29
C ALA A 114 -49.45 -20.32 -3.27
N ARG A 115 -48.99 -20.48 -2.02
CA ARG A 115 -49.81 -20.97 -0.90
C ARG A 115 -50.97 -20.03 -0.60
N GLU A 116 -50.72 -18.73 -0.52
CA GLU A 116 -51.78 -17.74 -0.31
C GLU A 116 -52.86 -17.80 -1.41
N ALA A 117 -52.47 -18.01 -2.67
CA ALA A 117 -53.44 -18.18 -3.76
C ALA A 117 -54.18 -19.53 -3.69
N GLU A 118 -53.57 -20.56 -3.11
CA GLU A 118 -54.19 -21.85 -2.84
C GLU A 118 -55.22 -21.72 -1.70
N ASP A 119 -54.85 -21.09 -0.59
CA ASP A 119 -55.74 -20.79 0.54
C ASP A 119 -56.96 -19.97 0.06
N GLN A 120 -56.74 -18.94 -0.77
CA GLN A 120 -57.83 -18.16 -1.37
C GLN A 120 -58.74 -19.00 -2.28
N SER A 121 -58.20 -20.03 -2.94
CA SER A 121 -59.01 -20.94 -3.75
C SER A 121 -59.83 -21.89 -2.89
N ASP A 122 -59.30 -22.30 -1.75
CA ASP A 122 -59.99 -23.14 -0.77
C ASP A 122 -61.11 -22.34 -0.07
N ASP A 123 -60.88 -21.07 0.29
CA ASP A 123 -61.92 -20.15 0.78
C ASP A 123 -63.09 -19.99 -0.22
N ILE A 124 -62.79 -19.97 -1.53
CA ILE A 124 -63.81 -19.89 -2.58
C ILE A 124 -64.59 -21.22 -2.65
N ALA A 125 -63.91 -22.35 -2.49
CA ALA A 125 -64.56 -23.66 -2.46
C ALA A 125 -65.49 -23.81 -1.26
N ASP A 126 -65.05 -23.38 -0.07
CA ASP A 126 -65.87 -23.43 1.15
C ASP A 126 -67.13 -22.57 1.03
N LYS A 127 -67.02 -21.35 0.50
CA LYS A 127 -68.17 -20.48 0.23
C LYS A 127 -69.17 -21.10 -0.75
N PHE A 128 -68.68 -21.78 -1.78
CA PHE A 128 -69.55 -22.50 -2.71
C PHE A 128 -70.28 -23.66 -2.03
N MET A 129 -69.60 -24.44 -1.17
CA MET A 129 -70.22 -25.53 -0.40
C MET A 129 -71.28 -25.04 0.59
N ASN A 130 -71.10 -23.82 1.12
CA ASN A 130 -72.08 -23.17 2.00
C ASN A 130 -73.26 -22.53 1.23
N GLY A 131 -73.19 -22.48 -0.11
CA GLY A 131 -74.20 -21.84 -0.95
C GLY A 131 -74.10 -20.31 -1.04
N ASP A 132 -72.99 -19.72 -0.59
CA ASP A 132 -72.76 -18.27 -0.58
C ASP A 132 -72.38 -17.71 -1.96
N VAL A 133 -72.08 -18.58 -2.94
CA VAL A 133 -71.60 -18.22 -4.29
C VAL A 133 -72.31 -19.09 -5.33
N GLU A 134 -72.78 -18.48 -6.41
CA GLU A 134 -73.38 -19.21 -7.54
C GLU A 134 -72.33 -19.97 -8.37
N ILE A 135 -72.78 -21.01 -9.08
CA ILE A 135 -71.88 -21.93 -9.79
C ILE A 135 -71.01 -21.25 -10.85
N GLU A 136 -71.56 -20.30 -11.62
CA GLU A 136 -70.78 -19.61 -12.66
C GLU A 136 -69.66 -18.75 -12.05
N ASP A 137 -69.97 -18.07 -10.96
CA ASP A 137 -69.03 -17.23 -10.21
C ASP A 137 -67.95 -18.05 -9.52
N PHE A 138 -68.32 -19.23 -8.98
CA PHE A 138 -67.39 -20.19 -8.40
C PHE A 138 -66.39 -20.67 -9.45
N VAL A 139 -66.86 -21.20 -10.58
CA VAL A 139 -66.00 -21.76 -11.63
C VAL A 139 -64.98 -20.73 -12.09
N LYS A 140 -65.40 -19.50 -12.34
CA LYS A 140 -64.53 -18.41 -12.77
C LYS A 140 -63.46 -18.08 -11.71
N LYS A 141 -63.89 -17.72 -10.49
CA LYS A 141 -62.97 -17.26 -9.43
C LYS A 141 -62.02 -18.37 -8.95
N PHE A 142 -62.52 -19.60 -8.83
CA PHE A 142 -61.74 -20.76 -8.42
C PHE A 142 -60.67 -21.10 -9.46
N GLN A 143 -61.04 -21.15 -10.75
CA GLN A 143 -60.09 -21.42 -11.82
C GLN A 143 -59.01 -20.34 -11.88
N GLU A 144 -59.38 -19.06 -11.80
CA GLU A 144 -58.43 -17.95 -11.77
C GLU A 144 -57.39 -18.10 -10.65
N LYS A 145 -57.83 -18.44 -9.42
CA LYS A 145 -56.93 -18.62 -8.27
C LYS A 145 -56.07 -19.88 -8.37
N ARG A 146 -56.63 -21.01 -8.79
CA ARG A 146 -55.88 -22.26 -9.00
C ARG A 146 -54.82 -22.13 -10.08
N VAL A 147 -55.15 -21.50 -11.22
CA VAL A 147 -54.19 -21.21 -12.29
C VAL A 147 -53.05 -20.32 -11.76
N LEU A 148 -53.39 -19.28 -10.99
CA LEU A 148 -52.40 -18.38 -10.40
C LEU A 148 -51.47 -19.11 -9.41
N SER A 149 -52.01 -19.95 -8.52
CA SER A 149 -51.25 -20.75 -7.56
C SER A 149 -50.28 -21.70 -8.28
N HIS A 150 -50.76 -22.49 -9.24
CA HIS A 150 -49.93 -23.41 -10.01
C HIS A 150 -48.84 -22.69 -10.81
N MET A 151 -49.18 -21.57 -11.47
CA MET A 151 -48.19 -20.78 -12.20
C MET A 151 -47.08 -20.26 -11.27
N ARG A 152 -47.42 -19.78 -10.07
CA ARG A 152 -46.42 -19.31 -9.09
C ARG A 152 -45.55 -20.46 -8.58
N LYS A 153 -46.15 -21.62 -8.29
CA LYS A 153 -45.43 -22.83 -7.88
C LYS A 153 -44.41 -23.28 -8.93
N VAL A 154 -44.83 -23.43 -10.18
CA VAL A 154 -43.94 -23.81 -11.30
C VAL A 154 -42.81 -22.82 -11.49
N LYS A 155 -43.10 -21.51 -11.40
CA LYS A 155 -42.07 -20.47 -11.50
C LYS A 155 -41.06 -20.54 -10.34
N SER A 156 -41.51 -20.83 -9.12
CA SER A 156 -40.63 -21.01 -7.95
C SER A 156 -39.73 -22.24 -8.11
N ASP A 157 -40.31 -23.39 -8.50
CA ASP A 157 -39.57 -24.64 -8.75
C ASP A 157 -38.53 -24.47 -9.87
N LYS A 158 -38.90 -23.76 -10.94
CA LYS A 158 -37.97 -23.49 -12.05
C LYS A 158 -36.84 -22.56 -11.63
N LEU A 159 -37.12 -21.55 -10.83
CA LEU A 159 -36.11 -20.65 -10.28
C LEU A 159 -35.11 -21.40 -9.40
N MET A 160 -35.59 -22.27 -8.51
CA MET A 160 -34.74 -23.12 -7.66
C MET A 160 -33.89 -24.09 -8.49
N THR A 161 -34.43 -24.64 -9.57
CA THR A 161 -33.67 -25.50 -10.50
C THR A 161 -32.52 -24.72 -11.15
N ILE A 162 -32.79 -23.52 -11.64
CA ILE A 162 -31.76 -22.66 -12.25
C ILE A 162 -30.66 -22.31 -11.25
N LEU A 163 -31.03 -21.99 -10.00
CA LEU A 163 -30.07 -21.69 -8.94
C LEU A 163 -29.14 -22.88 -8.66
N ARG A 164 -29.73 -24.07 -8.56
CA ARG A 164 -29.01 -25.32 -8.36
C ARG A 164 -28.02 -25.57 -9.51
N ASP A 165 -28.46 -25.43 -10.76
CA ASP A 165 -27.60 -25.62 -11.93
C ASP A 165 -26.44 -24.62 -11.99
N GLN A 166 -26.67 -23.35 -11.60
CA GLN A 166 -25.62 -22.33 -11.52
C GLN A 166 -24.56 -22.65 -10.45
N GLN A 167 -24.97 -23.21 -9.31
CA GLN A 167 -24.03 -23.65 -8.27
C GLN A 167 -23.14 -24.80 -8.74
N TYR A 168 -23.66 -25.70 -9.59
CA TYR A 168 -22.87 -26.80 -10.17
C TYR A 168 -22.04 -26.39 -11.40
N ALA A 169 -22.34 -25.25 -12.04
CA ALA A 169 -21.58 -24.71 -13.16
C ALA A 169 -20.37 -23.84 -12.73
N ALA A 170 -20.19 -23.60 -11.43
CA ALA A 170 -19.00 -22.93 -10.92
C ALA A 170 -17.76 -23.82 -11.22
N PRO A 171 -16.73 -23.30 -11.91
CA PRO A 171 -15.49 -24.05 -12.09
C PRO A 171 -14.92 -24.42 -10.72
N PRO A 172 -14.28 -25.59 -10.56
CA PRO A 172 -13.56 -25.89 -9.33
C PRO A 172 -12.62 -24.72 -9.00
N PRO A 173 -12.45 -24.36 -7.72
CA PRO A 173 -11.53 -23.29 -7.35
C PRO A 173 -10.18 -23.61 -7.99
N ALA A 174 -9.75 -22.76 -8.92
CA ALA A 174 -8.46 -22.90 -9.54
C ALA A 174 -7.42 -22.96 -8.40
N PRO A 175 -6.50 -23.93 -8.42
CA PRO A 175 -5.43 -23.95 -7.43
C PRO A 175 -4.77 -22.57 -7.46
N SER A 176 -4.70 -21.94 -6.30
CA SER A 176 -4.06 -20.64 -6.12
C SER A 176 -2.62 -20.76 -6.63
N HIS A 177 -2.39 -20.27 -7.85
CA HIS A 177 -1.04 -20.04 -8.32
C HIS A 177 -0.49 -18.90 -7.48
N ALA A 178 0.19 -19.27 -6.39
CA ALA A 178 1.16 -18.43 -5.73
C ALA A 178 2.05 -17.86 -6.82
N THR A 179 1.99 -16.54 -7.00
CA THR A 179 2.86 -15.83 -7.91
C THR A 179 4.31 -16.18 -7.54
N PRO A 180 5.12 -16.73 -8.47
CA PRO A 180 6.52 -16.96 -8.20
C PRO A 180 7.20 -15.59 -8.22
N TYR A 181 7.40 -15.00 -7.04
CA TYR A 181 8.46 -14.02 -6.90
C TYR A 181 9.78 -14.70 -7.29
N PRO A 182 10.59 -14.14 -8.21
CA PRO A 182 11.89 -14.71 -8.51
C PRO A 182 12.83 -14.42 -7.34
N SER A 183 13.01 -15.41 -6.47
CA SER A 183 14.15 -15.51 -5.57
C SER A 183 15.22 -16.37 -6.25
N ALA A 184 16.16 -15.72 -6.92
CA ALA A 184 17.47 -16.23 -7.36
C ALA A 184 18.20 -15.01 -7.97
N MET A 185 19.44 -14.61 -7.71
CA MET A 185 20.63 -15.15 -7.05
C MET A 185 21.40 -13.91 -6.56
N GLY A 186 22.13 -13.92 -5.44
CA GLY A 186 23.49 -14.49 -5.43
C GLY A 186 24.50 -13.61 -6.17
N SER A 187 25.25 -12.82 -5.40
CA SER A 187 26.58 -12.24 -5.69
C SER A 187 26.66 -10.96 -6.53
N GLY A 188 27.04 -9.85 -5.88
CA GLY A 188 27.49 -8.65 -6.59
C GLY A 188 27.67 -7.35 -5.81
N TYR A 189 27.53 -7.30 -4.48
CA TYR A 189 27.86 -6.08 -3.73
C TYR A 189 29.32 -6.10 -3.27
N PRO A 190 30.15 -5.12 -3.68
CA PRO A 190 31.44 -4.93 -3.04
C PRO A 190 31.21 -4.51 -1.58
N ASN A 191 31.86 -5.26 -0.70
CA ASN A 191 31.88 -5.10 0.75
C ASN A 191 32.29 -3.66 1.13
N LEU A 192 31.34 -2.82 1.54
CA LEU A 192 31.61 -1.56 2.25
C LEU A 192 31.67 -1.82 3.76
N ALA A 193 32.68 -2.57 4.18
CA ALA A 193 33.15 -2.55 5.55
C ALA A 193 33.78 -1.17 5.83
N GLY A 194 33.03 -0.26 6.47
CA GLY A 194 33.61 1.01 6.93
C GLY A 194 32.64 2.16 7.28
N TYR A 195 31.37 2.11 6.89
CA TYR A 195 30.46 3.22 7.22
C TYR A 195 29.85 3.07 8.62
N ARG A 196 30.52 3.68 9.60
CA ARG A 196 29.97 4.06 10.91
C ARG A 196 28.84 5.07 10.67
N ASN A 197 27.61 4.61 10.77
CA ASN A 197 26.41 5.44 10.71
C ASN A 197 26.25 6.18 12.06
N PRO A 198 26.33 7.52 12.14
CA PRO A 198 25.92 8.23 13.34
C PRO A 198 24.41 8.50 13.25
N TYR A 199 23.62 7.74 14.01
CA TYR A 199 22.23 8.12 14.27
C TYR A 199 22.22 9.47 15.02
N PRO A 200 21.32 10.41 14.67
CA PRO A 200 21.07 11.58 15.50
C PRO A 200 20.32 11.16 16.78
N ALA A 201 20.86 11.56 17.92
CA ALA A 201 20.24 11.38 19.22
C ALA A 201 18.87 12.11 19.25
N GLN A 202 17.84 11.38 19.68
CA GLN A 202 16.56 11.95 20.09
C GLN A 202 16.80 12.85 21.30
N ASN A 203 16.75 14.17 21.11
CA ASN A 203 16.54 15.07 22.23
C ASN A 203 15.10 14.93 22.70
N ARG A 204 14.94 14.39 23.91
CA ARG A 204 13.75 14.61 24.73
C ARG A 204 13.91 15.95 25.44
N PHE A 205 12.97 16.85 25.21
CA PHE A 205 12.48 17.81 26.19
C PHE A 205 10.96 17.66 26.23
#